data_AF-A0A970LXZ6-F1
#
_entry.id   AF-A0A970LXZ6-F1
#
_cell.length_a   1.000
_cell.length_b   1.000
_cell.length_c   1.000
_cell.angle_alpha   90.00
_cell.angle_beta   90.00
_cell.angle_gamma   90.00
#
_symmetry.space_group_name_H-M   'P 1'
#
loop_
_entity.id
_entity.type
_entity.pdbx_description
1 polymer ?
#
loop_
_entity_poly.entity_id
_entity_poly.type
_entity_poly.pdbx_seq_one_letter_code
_entity_poly.pdbx_strand_id
1 'polypeptide(L)'
;MYEPYPVPELARDLKQVRYSSLWTFAKQDFRLLAFFLIIASLIGFGIGYFWICISLAFLLFFLQQMRSLYLVNDWISNRPYDVPPNLHGIWGALLFNVYRSQRQERIVQAEMVGLIDRAQSSLVALDEAVMLIDENHQIEWWNPAAEKLLGIQPLDRGRNILTILLQPSFMESFNHIYQAPDGLKMKTSVYEGQYVQVKMTQFGGDSRLLFAYDMTRMHNLEQMRKDFVDNISHELRTPLTVLSGYIETFTDQEDINPRWKRAFEQMQSQTRRMNALVNDLLLLSRLENEKTIAKNQIIEMPSLMNQLFDDAHAYNVDYGHTLNLNIDSHYDLIGSDVELASAFSNLITNAIKYTPKGGTITIGWHDDGNQGYFTVEDTGIGIDPKHLPRLTERFYRVDSARSRQTGGTGLGLAIVKHVLMQHNAHLEVESKENQGSIFKVVFPKERLYYET
;
A
#
# COMPACT_ATOMS: atom_id res chain seq x y z
N MET A 1 17.67 2.71 36.18
CA MET A 1 18.77 3.53 36.72
C MET A 1 19.65 2.57 37.52
N TYR A 2 20.76 2.11 36.96
CA TYR A 2 21.64 1.12 37.62
C TYR A 2 22.69 1.88 38.42
N GLU A 3 22.71 1.69 39.74
CA GLU A 3 23.81 2.19 40.58
C GLU A 3 25.14 1.53 40.17
N PRO A 4 26.23 2.29 40.03
CA PRO A 4 27.53 1.72 39.78
C PRO A 4 28.06 1.06 41.06
N TYR A 5 28.11 -0.28 41.06
CA TYR A 5 28.77 -1.05 42.11
C TYR A 5 30.24 -0.63 42.27
N PRO A 6 30.77 -0.58 43.51
CA PRO A 6 32.13 -0.12 43.76
C PRO A 6 33.13 -1.05 43.06
N VAL A 7 33.88 -0.46 42.13
CA VAL A 7 35.06 -1.08 41.53
C VAL A 7 36.13 -1.13 42.63
N PRO A 8 36.69 -2.31 42.98
CA PRO A 8 37.80 -2.38 43.92
C PRO A 8 38.93 -1.45 43.45
N GLU A 9 39.53 -0.68 44.35
CA GLU A 9 40.51 0.38 44.02
C GLU A 9 41.68 -0.11 43.14
N LEU A 10 42.02 -1.41 43.21
CA LEU A 10 43.02 -2.04 42.34
C LEU A 10 42.70 -1.99 40.84
N ALA A 11 41.45 -1.80 40.45
CA ALA A 11 41.01 -1.90 39.05
C ALA A 11 40.96 -0.56 38.30
N ARG A 12 41.17 0.59 38.96
CA ARG A 12 41.22 1.90 38.27
C ARG A 12 42.53 2.14 37.51
N ASP A 13 43.66 1.59 37.97
CA ASP A 13 44.97 1.83 37.36
C ASP A 13 45.32 0.94 36.15
N LEU A 14 44.49 -0.04 35.80
CA LEU A 14 44.86 -1.09 34.83
C LEU A 14 44.06 -1.04 33.51
N LYS A 15 43.60 0.15 33.11
CA LYS A 15 42.73 0.30 31.93
C LYS A 15 43.44 0.17 30.56
N GLN A 16 44.76 -0.01 30.51
CA GLN A 16 45.49 0.23 29.25
C GLN A 16 46.61 -0.75 28.87
N VAL A 17 46.62 -1.99 29.36
CA VAL A 17 47.79 -2.88 29.13
C VAL A 17 47.40 -4.19 28.45
N ARG A 18 47.51 -4.18 27.11
CA ARG A 18 47.27 -5.31 26.20
C ARG A 18 48.53 -6.21 26.20
N TYR A 19 48.38 -7.47 26.58
CA TYR A 19 49.40 -8.56 26.55
C TYR A 19 50.71 -8.41 27.34
N SER A 20 51.23 -7.21 27.61
CA SER A 20 52.48 -7.05 28.37
C SER A 20 52.33 -7.33 29.88
N SER A 21 51.11 -7.56 30.37
CA SER A 21 50.81 -7.73 31.79
C SER A 21 51.22 -9.10 32.34
N LEU A 22 51.04 -10.20 31.60
CA LEU A 22 51.41 -11.54 32.09
C LEU A 22 52.91 -11.61 32.40
N TRP A 23 53.74 -10.97 31.58
CA TRP A 23 55.18 -10.92 31.82
C TRP A 23 55.54 -10.04 33.03
N THR A 24 54.80 -8.97 33.30
CA THR A 24 54.97 -8.16 34.52
C THR A 24 54.54 -8.91 35.78
N PHE A 25 53.47 -9.69 35.73
CA PHE A 25 53.03 -10.54 36.83
C PHE A 25 53.95 -11.76 37.02
N ALA A 26 54.51 -12.30 35.94
CA ALA A 26 55.56 -13.31 36.00
C ALA A 26 56.82 -12.79 36.68
N LYS A 27 57.24 -11.55 36.38
CA LYS A 27 58.34 -10.89 37.09
C LYS A 27 58.08 -10.77 38.60
N GLN A 28 56.83 -10.55 39.01
CA GLN A 28 56.46 -10.50 40.41
C GLN A 28 56.62 -11.87 41.07
N ASP A 29 56.19 -12.94 40.42
CA ASP A 29 56.38 -14.31 40.89
C ASP A 29 57.87 -14.70 40.94
N PHE A 30 58.67 -14.28 39.96
CA PHE A 30 60.12 -14.48 39.97
C PHE A 30 60.81 -13.68 41.09
N ARG A 31 60.36 -12.45 41.40
CA ARG A 31 60.88 -11.66 42.53
C ARG A 31 60.55 -12.32 43.87
N LEU A 32 59.34 -12.88 44.00
CA LEU A 32 58.91 -13.61 45.20
C LEU A 32 59.76 -14.87 45.40
N LEU A 33 60.02 -15.62 44.33
CA LEU A 33 60.92 -16.77 44.35
C LEU A 33 62.35 -16.35 44.73
N ALA A 34 62.89 -15.30 44.13
CA ALA A 34 64.23 -14.79 44.44
C ALA A 34 64.35 -14.36 45.92
N PHE A 35 63.31 -13.72 46.46
CA PHE A 35 63.24 -13.34 47.87
C PHE A 35 63.30 -14.56 48.81
N PHE A 36 62.51 -15.61 48.52
CA PHE A 36 62.56 -16.85 49.30
C PHE A 36 63.93 -17.54 49.21
N LEU A 37 64.57 -17.53 48.04
CA LEU A 37 65.90 -18.11 47.85
C LEU A 37 66.99 -17.33 48.60
N ILE A 38 66.93 -16.00 48.61
CA ILE A 38 67.89 -15.16 49.36
C ILE A 38 67.77 -15.41 50.86
N ILE A 39 66.56 -15.47 51.40
CA ILE A 39 66.33 -15.78 52.82
C ILE A 39 66.81 -17.19 53.15
N ALA A 40 66.45 -18.18 52.34
CA ALA A 40 66.86 -19.56 52.56
C ALA A 40 68.38 -19.75 52.46
N SER A 41 69.04 -19.00 51.57
CA SER A 41 70.49 -18.96 51.42
C SER A 41 71.18 -18.40 52.67
N LEU A 42 70.70 -17.26 53.19
CA LEU A 42 71.23 -16.63 54.41
C LEU A 42 71.08 -17.54 55.65
N ILE A 43 69.90 -18.15 55.81
CA ILE A 43 69.63 -19.08 56.91
C ILE A 43 70.46 -20.36 56.75
N GLY A 44 70.51 -20.92 55.53
CA GLY A 44 71.22 -22.15 55.23
C GLY A 44 72.73 -22.03 55.43
N PHE A 45 73.32 -20.87 55.13
CA PHE A 45 74.73 -20.59 55.40
C PHE A 45 75.03 -20.51 56.90
N GLY A 46 74.12 -19.95 57.71
CA GLY A 46 74.27 -19.86 59.16
C GLY A 46 74.18 -21.21 59.90
N ILE A 47 73.44 -22.18 59.37
CA ILE A 47 73.21 -23.49 60.00
C ILE A 47 74.08 -24.60 59.38
N GLY A 48 74.70 -24.35 58.21
CA GLY A 48 75.55 -25.32 57.50
C GLY A 48 74.79 -26.28 56.56
N TYR A 49 73.48 -26.10 56.38
CA TYR A 49 72.62 -26.93 55.53
C TYR A 49 72.04 -26.15 54.33
N PHE A 50 72.92 -25.47 53.59
CA PHE A 50 72.57 -24.59 52.47
C PHE A 50 71.61 -25.23 51.44
N TRP A 51 71.94 -26.42 50.94
CA TRP A 51 71.16 -27.09 49.90
C TRP A 51 69.76 -27.52 50.36
N ILE A 52 69.63 -27.89 51.63
CA ILE A 52 68.35 -28.33 52.21
C ILE A 52 67.40 -27.13 52.33
N CYS A 53 67.89 -25.98 52.80
CA CYS A 53 67.08 -24.76 52.92
C CYS A 53 66.59 -24.25 51.55
N ILE A 54 67.44 -24.29 50.51
CA ILE A 54 67.05 -23.90 49.15
C ILE A 54 66.01 -24.86 48.57
N SER A 55 66.19 -26.17 48.73
CA SER A 55 65.23 -27.17 48.27
C SER A 55 63.86 -26.98 48.95
N LEU A 56 63.84 -26.67 50.25
CA LEU A 56 62.62 -26.38 50.99
C LEU A 56 61.92 -25.11 50.48
N ALA A 57 62.66 -24.04 50.16
CA ALA A 57 62.10 -22.82 49.59
C ALA A 57 61.47 -23.05 48.21
N PHE A 58 62.11 -23.84 47.35
CA PHE A 58 61.54 -24.26 46.06
C PHE A 58 60.28 -25.10 46.24
N LEU A 59 60.29 -26.04 47.18
CA LEU A 59 59.14 -26.89 47.48
C LEU A 59 57.94 -26.05 47.95
N LEU A 60 58.15 -25.08 48.85
CA LEU A 60 57.11 -24.17 49.32
C LEU A 60 56.53 -23.31 48.19
N PHE A 61 57.40 -22.73 47.35
CA PHE A 61 56.94 -21.97 46.18
C PHE A 61 56.16 -22.84 45.20
N PHE A 62 56.61 -24.07 44.93
CA PHE A 62 55.93 -25.01 44.05
C PHE A 62 54.55 -25.40 44.60
N LEU A 63 54.43 -25.69 45.90
CA LEU A 63 53.15 -25.97 46.55
C LEU A 63 52.19 -24.78 46.48
N GLN A 64 52.70 -23.56 46.63
CA GLN A 64 51.91 -22.34 46.46
C GLN A 64 51.39 -22.15 45.02
N GLN A 65 52.22 -22.46 44.02
CA GLN A 65 51.80 -22.42 42.62
C GLN A 65 50.77 -23.52 42.29
N MET A 66 50.94 -24.74 42.81
CA MET A 66 49.97 -25.83 42.67
C MET A 66 48.62 -25.48 43.32
N ARG A 67 48.63 -24.88 44.51
CA ARG A 67 47.40 -24.38 45.14
C ARG A 67 46.71 -23.30 44.31
N SER A 68 47.49 -22.39 43.71
CA SER A 68 46.95 -21.31 42.87
C SER A 68 46.32 -21.87 41.59
N LEU A 69 46.98 -22.84 40.95
CA LEU A 69 46.45 -23.57 39.79
C LEU A 69 45.16 -24.32 40.14
N TYR A 70 45.12 -25.02 41.28
CA TYR A 70 43.92 -25.71 41.74
C TYR A 70 42.75 -24.74 41.93
N LEU A 71 42.97 -23.58 42.55
CA LEU A 71 41.93 -22.56 42.75
C LEU A 71 41.46 -21.94 41.42
N VAL A 72 42.37 -21.72 40.47
CA VAL A 72 41.99 -21.27 39.12
C VAL A 72 41.13 -22.33 38.43
N ASN A 73 41.55 -23.60 38.45
CA ASN A 73 40.80 -24.68 37.82
C ASN A 73 39.44 -24.89 38.49
N ASP A 74 39.37 -24.90 39.82
CA ASP A 74 38.12 -25.00 40.57
C ASP A 74 37.17 -23.85 40.23
N TRP A 75 37.67 -22.62 40.13
CA TRP A 75 36.83 -21.49 39.74
C TRP A 75 36.35 -21.62 38.29
N ILE A 76 37.23 -21.95 37.34
CA ILE A 76 36.84 -22.09 35.91
C ILE A 76 35.85 -23.25 35.71
N SER A 77 36.06 -24.39 36.37
CA SER A 77 35.25 -25.59 36.16
C SER A 77 33.96 -25.58 36.97
N ASN A 78 33.99 -25.14 38.23
CA ASN A 78 32.88 -25.29 39.16
C ASN A 78 32.16 -23.98 39.47
N ARG A 79 32.84 -22.83 39.38
CA ARG A 79 32.29 -21.51 39.76
C ARG A 79 32.59 -20.37 38.76
N PRO A 80 32.44 -20.56 37.42
CA PRO A 80 32.85 -19.56 36.44
C PRO A 80 31.98 -18.28 36.45
N TYR A 81 30.89 -18.28 37.22
CA TYR A 81 29.97 -17.14 37.31
C TYR A 81 30.23 -16.25 38.54
N ASP A 82 30.99 -16.74 39.53
CA ASP A 82 31.27 -16.04 40.78
C ASP A 82 32.42 -15.04 40.64
N VAL A 83 32.60 -14.17 41.65
CA VAL A 83 33.78 -13.30 41.71
C VAL A 83 35.06 -14.15 41.78
N PRO A 84 36.07 -13.90 40.93
CA PRO A 84 37.29 -14.69 40.92
C PRO A 84 38.03 -14.62 42.27
N PRO A 85 38.61 -15.73 42.77
CA PRO A 85 39.46 -15.70 43.96
C PRO A 85 40.61 -14.70 43.82
N ASN A 86 40.94 -14.01 44.92
CA ASN A 86 42.05 -13.07 44.99
C ASN A 86 43.40 -13.81 44.95
N LEU A 87 43.87 -14.09 43.74
CA LEU A 87 45.18 -14.67 43.47
C LEU A 87 46.17 -13.56 43.05
N HIS A 88 47.42 -13.71 43.46
CA HIS A 88 48.51 -12.82 43.05
C HIS A 88 49.28 -13.46 41.88
N GLY A 89 50.09 -12.67 41.18
CA GLY A 89 50.95 -13.17 40.12
C GLY A 89 50.22 -13.54 38.84
N ILE A 90 50.81 -14.46 38.06
CA ILE A 90 50.33 -14.79 36.70
C ILE A 90 48.90 -15.36 36.73
N TRP A 91 48.59 -16.20 37.72
CA TRP A 91 47.29 -16.86 37.84
C TRP A 91 46.14 -15.89 38.08
N GLY A 92 46.35 -14.86 38.91
CA GLY A 92 45.35 -13.80 39.11
C GLY A 92 45.09 -12.99 37.84
N ALA A 93 46.15 -12.68 37.08
CA ALA A 93 46.03 -11.95 35.82
C ALA A 93 45.29 -12.75 34.74
N LEU A 94 45.58 -14.05 34.61
CA LEU A 94 44.86 -14.95 33.69
C LEU A 94 43.38 -15.06 34.06
N LEU A 95 43.09 -15.31 35.34
CA LEU A 95 41.73 -15.44 35.85
C LEU A 95 40.91 -14.17 35.61
N PHE A 96 41.51 -12.99 35.85
CA PHE A 96 40.87 -11.70 35.59
C PHE A 96 40.55 -11.50 34.11
N ASN A 97 41.45 -11.88 33.20
CA ASN A 97 41.19 -11.79 31.76
C ASN A 97 40.05 -12.70 31.31
N VAL A 98 40.00 -13.93 31.82
CA VAL A 98 38.91 -14.89 31.53
C VAL A 98 37.58 -14.37 32.09
N TYR A 99 37.55 -13.94 33.35
CA TYR A 99 36.37 -13.35 33.98
C TYR A 99 35.86 -12.12 33.21
N ARG A 100 36.77 -11.23 32.78
CA ARG A 100 36.42 -10.05 31.98
C ARG A 100 35.80 -10.45 30.63
N SER A 101 36.37 -11.42 29.92
CA SER A 101 35.84 -11.89 28.64
C SER A 101 34.43 -12.46 28.78
N GLN A 102 34.22 -13.37 29.75
CA GLN A 102 32.92 -13.97 30.01
C GLN A 102 31.87 -12.92 30.44
N ARG A 103 32.26 -11.95 31.27
CA ARG A 103 31.37 -10.85 31.66
C ARG A 103 30.96 -10.02 30.45
N GLN A 104 31.89 -9.73 29.55
CA GLN A 104 31.60 -8.97 28.34
C GLN A 104 30.64 -9.72 27.41
N GLU A 105 30.85 -11.02 27.20
CA GLU A 105 29.93 -11.88 26.44
C GLU A 105 28.52 -11.86 27.03
N ARG A 106 28.38 -11.97 28.35
CA ARG A 106 27.07 -11.92 29.02
C ARG A 106 26.38 -10.57 28.88
N ILE A 107 27.12 -9.48 29.00
CA ILE A 107 26.56 -8.12 28.81
C ILE A 107 26.01 -8.00 27.39
N VAL A 108 26.78 -8.44 26.39
CA VAL A 108 26.35 -8.42 24.98
C VAL A 108 25.14 -9.32 24.74
N GLN A 109 25.13 -10.54 25.28
CA GLN A 109 23.99 -11.46 25.18
C GLN A 109 22.72 -10.86 25.81
N ALA A 110 22.84 -10.28 27.01
CA ALA A 110 21.72 -9.63 27.70
C ALA A 110 21.21 -8.41 26.93
N GLU A 111 22.10 -7.63 26.33
CA GLU A 111 21.74 -6.49 25.48
C GLU A 111 20.99 -6.94 24.22
N MET A 112 21.47 -8.01 23.55
CA MET A 112 20.81 -8.58 22.38
C MET A 112 19.41 -9.12 22.70
N VAL A 113 19.26 -9.87 23.80
CA VAL A 113 17.95 -10.33 24.28
C VAL A 113 17.04 -9.13 24.57
N GLY A 114 17.56 -8.08 25.20
CA GLY A 114 16.80 -6.86 25.49
C GLY A 114 16.44 -6.02 24.24
N LEU A 115 17.18 -6.14 23.14
CA LEU A 115 16.83 -5.53 21.86
C LEU A 115 15.74 -6.32 21.14
N ILE A 116 15.83 -7.66 21.14
CA ILE A 116 14.80 -8.54 20.56
C ILE A 116 13.48 -8.36 21.30
N ASP A 117 13.49 -8.35 22.63
CA ASP A 117 12.29 -8.15 23.45
C ASP A 117 11.63 -6.79 23.19
N ARG A 118 12.44 -5.72 23.04
CA ARG A 118 11.93 -4.40 22.65
C ARG A 118 11.34 -4.37 21.25
N ALA A 119 11.98 -5.02 20.28
CA ALA A 119 11.47 -5.11 18.91
C ALA A 119 10.16 -5.91 18.85
N GLN A 120 10.09 -7.06 19.53
CA GLN A 120 8.87 -7.87 19.63
C GLN A 120 7.76 -7.11 20.36
N SER A 121 8.05 -6.47 21.49
CA SER A 121 7.09 -5.64 22.22
C SER A 121 6.52 -4.51 21.35
N SER A 122 7.34 -3.93 20.48
CA SER A 122 6.90 -2.90 19.53
C SER A 122 5.92 -3.46 18.49
N LEU A 123 6.19 -4.66 17.95
CA LEU A 123 5.29 -5.34 17.00
C LEU A 123 4.00 -5.83 17.66
N VAL A 124 4.05 -6.22 18.93
CA VAL A 124 2.89 -6.65 19.72
C VAL A 124 1.94 -5.48 20.01
N ALA A 125 2.46 -4.26 20.12
CA ALA A 125 1.68 -3.05 20.35
C ALA A 125 0.96 -2.51 19.09
N LEU A 126 1.24 -3.06 17.90
CA LEU A 126 0.57 -2.67 16.66
C LEU A 126 -0.86 -3.21 16.62
N ASP A 127 -1.78 -2.39 16.13
CA ASP A 127 -3.16 -2.79 15.84
C ASP A 127 -3.26 -3.57 14.52
N GLU A 128 -2.24 -3.43 13.65
CA GLU A 128 -2.10 -4.20 12.43
C GLU A 128 -1.55 -5.60 12.72
N ALA A 129 -2.13 -6.60 12.06
CA ALA A 129 -1.62 -7.96 12.05
C ALA A 129 -0.26 -8.00 11.34
N VAL A 130 0.73 -8.58 12.00
CA VAL A 130 2.06 -8.84 11.46
C VAL A 130 2.36 -10.32 11.60
N MET A 131 2.82 -10.95 10.52
CA MET A 131 3.17 -12.36 10.50
C MET A 131 4.44 -12.61 9.67
N LEU A 132 5.34 -13.41 10.24
CA LEU A 132 6.55 -13.90 9.60
C LEU A 132 6.30 -15.31 9.07
N ILE A 133 6.66 -15.51 7.81
CA ILE A 133 6.46 -16.74 7.06
C ILE A 133 7.82 -17.17 6.50
N ASP A 134 8.19 -18.43 6.69
CA ASP A 134 9.46 -18.99 6.21
C ASP A 134 9.46 -19.27 4.70
N GLU A 135 10.60 -19.76 4.21
CA GLU A 135 10.80 -20.16 2.80
C GLU A 135 9.90 -21.33 2.36
N ASN A 136 9.41 -22.14 3.30
CA ASN A 136 8.48 -23.25 3.07
C ASN A 136 7.01 -22.85 3.21
N HIS A 137 6.73 -21.55 3.30
CA HIS A 137 5.41 -20.95 3.51
C HIS A 137 4.77 -21.29 4.87
N GLN A 138 5.57 -21.67 5.86
CA GLN A 138 5.16 -21.97 7.23
C GLN A 138 5.19 -20.73 8.11
N ILE A 139 4.25 -20.64 9.05
CA ILE A 139 4.17 -19.51 9.98
C ILE A 139 5.22 -19.65 11.08
N GLU A 140 6.18 -18.73 11.15
CA GLU A 140 7.21 -18.72 12.21
C GLU A 140 6.75 -17.96 13.46
N TRP A 141 6.10 -16.81 13.26
CA TRP A 141 5.71 -15.88 14.32
C TRP A 141 4.58 -14.94 13.85
N TRP A 142 3.76 -14.46 14.79
CA TRP A 142 2.74 -13.44 14.56
C TRP A 142 2.51 -12.60 15.82
N ASN A 143 1.92 -11.41 15.64
CA ASN A 143 1.49 -10.56 16.76
C ASN A 143 0.02 -10.83 17.16
N PRO A 144 -0.45 -10.37 18.34
CA PRO A 144 -1.84 -10.59 18.78
C PRO A 144 -2.91 -10.04 17.83
N ALA A 145 -2.60 -8.98 17.08
CA ALA A 145 -3.51 -8.45 16.07
C ALA A 145 -3.79 -9.46 14.94
N ALA A 146 -2.81 -10.31 14.57
CA ALA A 146 -3.02 -11.39 13.60
C ALA A 146 -3.99 -12.46 14.09
N GLU A 147 -4.01 -12.77 15.40
CA GLU A 147 -5.00 -13.67 15.98
C GLU A 147 -6.41 -13.09 15.83
N LYS A 148 -6.54 -11.78 16.07
CA LYS A 148 -7.82 -11.07 16.06
C LYS A 148 -8.37 -10.82 14.65
N LEU A 149 -7.52 -10.46 13.70
CA LEU A 149 -7.92 -10.09 12.33
C LEU A 149 -7.95 -11.28 11.37
N LEU A 150 -6.98 -12.20 11.49
CA LEU A 150 -6.79 -13.34 10.58
C LEU A 150 -7.18 -14.69 11.20
N GLY A 151 -7.42 -14.75 12.52
CA GLY A 151 -7.93 -15.96 13.18
C GLY A 151 -6.87 -17.00 13.48
N ILE A 152 -5.61 -16.58 13.50
CA ILE A 152 -4.46 -17.45 13.72
C ILE A 152 -4.48 -17.92 15.16
N GLN A 153 -4.19 -19.21 15.36
CA GLN A 153 -4.15 -19.83 16.67
C GLN A 153 -2.71 -20.20 17.06
N PRO A 154 -2.40 -20.33 18.37
CA PRO A 154 -1.11 -20.85 18.85
C PRO A 154 -0.68 -22.18 18.24
N LEU A 155 -1.66 -23.02 17.85
CA LEU A 155 -1.44 -24.33 17.21
C LEU A 155 -1.02 -24.22 15.73
N ASP A 156 -1.11 -23.04 15.13
CA ASP A 156 -0.81 -22.83 13.71
C ASP A 156 0.67 -22.57 13.43
N ARG A 157 1.50 -22.50 14.47
CA ARG A 157 2.95 -22.37 14.30
C ARG A 157 3.52 -23.55 13.51
N GLY A 158 4.29 -23.27 12.47
CA GLY A 158 4.85 -24.28 11.56
C GLY A 158 3.85 -24.85 10.55
N ARG A 159 2.59 -24.42 10.55
CA ARG A 159 1.62 -24.79 9.51
C ARG A 159 1.75 -23.88 8.30
N ASN A 160 1.40 -24.41 7.14
CA ASN A 160 1.42 -23.65 5.89
C ASN A 160 0.28 -22.61 5.86
N ILE A 161 0.61 -21.35 5.61
CA ILE A 161 -0.35 -20.23 5.60
C ILE A 161 -1.47 -20.42 4.58
N LEU A 162 -1.19 -21.07 3.43
CA LEU A 162 -2.17 -21.33 2.37
C LEU A 162 -3.23 -22.36 2.78
N THR A 163 -2.96 -23.16 3.82
CA THR A 163 -3.93 -24.12 4.36
C THR A 163 -4.90 -23.46 5.34
N ILE A 164 -4.51 -22.32 5.91
CA ILE A 164 -5.32 -21.56 6.89
C ILE A 164 -6.15 -20.51 6.14
N LEU A 165 -5.50 -19.71 5.30
CA LEU A 165 -6.14 -18.72 4.45
C LEU A 165 -6.46 -19.31 3.08
N LEU A 166 -7.57 -20.05 3.00
CA LEU A 166 -7.99 -20.81 1.81
C LEU A 166 -8.57 -19.97 0.66
N GLN A 167 -8.58 -18.65 0.78
CA GLN A 167 -9.25 -17.81 -0.21
C GLN A 167 -8.48 -17.81 -1.54
N PRO A 168 -9.15 -18.05 -2.69
CA PRO A 168 -8.48 -18.09 -3.99
C PRO A 168 -7.68 -16.83 -4.31
N SER A 169 -8.24 -15.66 -4.00
CA SER A 169 -7.59 -14.36 -4.18
C SER A 169 -6.31 -14.20 -3.33
N PHE A 170 -6.29 -14.80 -2.13
CA PHE A 170 -5.09 -14.82 -1.29
C PHE A 170 -4.01 -15.71 -1.87
N MET A 171 -4.35 -16.90 -2.36
CA MET A 171 -3.38 -17.81 -2.99
C MET A 171 -2.75 -17.20 -4.24
N GLU A 172 -3.54 -16.49 -5.05
CA GLU A 172 -3.07 -15.80 -6.24
C GLU A 172 -2.10 -14.66 -5.90
N SER A 173 -2.48 -13.81 -4.93
CA SER A 173 -1.64 -12.73 -4.41
C SER A 173 -0.38 -13.25 -3.72
N PHE A 174 -0.44 -14.42 -3.09
CA PHE A 174 0.71 -15.05 -2.46
C PHE A 174 1.73 -15.49 -3.51
N ASN A 175 1.30 -16.07 -4.63
CA ASN A 175 2.23 -16.46 -5.69
C ASN A 175 2.79 -15.26 -6.47
N HIS A 176 2.05 -14.14 -6.54
CA HIS A 176 2.42 -12.96 -7.33
C HIS A 176 2.48 -11.69 -6.49
N ILE A 177 3.40 -11.63 -5.53
CA ILE A 177 3.54 -10.52 -4.56
C ILE A 177 3.62 -9.15 -5.25
N TYR A 178 4.30 -9.06 -6.40
CA TYR A 178 4.51 -7.80 -7.13
C TYR A 178 3.30 -7.32 -7.96
N GLN A 179 2.28 -8.16 -8.16
CA GLN A 179 1.12 -7.79 -8.97
C GLN A 179 0.08 -6.96 -8.19
N ALA A 180 0.16 -6.91 -6.86
CA ALA A 180 -0.80 -6.21 -6.01
C ALA A 180 -0.11 -5.21 -5.04
N PRO A 181 0.45 -4.08 -5.55
CA PRO A 181 1.15 -3.10 -4.72
C PRO A 181 0.24 -2.45 -3.65
N ASP A 182 -1.05 -2.33 -3.95
CA ASP A 182 -2.04 -1.80 -3.02
C ASP A 182 -2.50 -2.84 -1.99
N GLY A 183 -2.13 -4.10 -2.12
CA GLY A 183 -2.57 -5.19 -1.25
C GLY A 183 -3.93 -5.76 -1.64
N LEU A 184 -4.19 -6.97 -1.16
CA LEU A 184 -5.41 -7.72 -1.41
C LEU A 184 -6.47 -7.35 -0.37
N LYS A 185 -7.64 -6.92 -0.84
CA LYS A 185 -8.83 -6.76 0.00
C LYS A 185 -9.56 -8.10 0.10
N MET A 186 -9.82 -8.59 1.31
CA MET A 186 -10.52 -9.84 1.52
C MET A 186 -11.43 -9.82 2.75
N LYS A 187 -12.49 -10.64 2.71
CA LYS A 187 -13.35 -10.85 3.87
C LYS A 187 -12.63 -11.78 4.84
N THR A 188 -12.65 -11.51 6.14
CA THR A 188 -12.08 -12.46 7.11
C THR A 188 -13.03 -13.65 7.33
N SER A 189 -12.46 -14.82 7.61
CA SER A 189 -13.24 -16.02 7.98
C SER A 189 -13.62 -16.06 9.46
N VAL A 190 -13.06 -15.15 10.27
CA VAL A 190 -13.16 -15.17 11.74
C VAL A 190 -14.46 -14.55 12.23
N TYR A 191 -14.80 -13.39 11.67
CA TYR A 191 -15.98 -12.61 12.05
C TYR A 191 -16.80 -12.30 10.79
N GLU A 192 -18.10 -12.58 10.85
CA GLU A 192 -18.99 -12.19 9.77
C GLU A 192 -19.01 -10.67 9.58
N GLY A 193 -18.84 -10.23 8.33
CA GLY A 193 -18.92 -8.83 7.96
C GLY A 193 -17.64 -8.02 8.21
N GLN A 194 -16.55 -8.63 8.65
CA GLN A 194 -15.25 -7.97 8.72
C GLN A 194 -14.45 -8.12 7.42
N TYR A 195 -13.74 -7.05 7.07
CA TYR A 195 -12.89 -6.95 5.90
C TYR A 195 -11.49 -6.52 6.31
N VAL A 196 -10.50 -7.20 5.75
CA VAL A 196 -9.09 -6.93 5.99
C VAL A 196 -8.37 -6.67 4.67
N GLN A 197 -7.37 -5.79 4.72
CA GLN A 197 -6.48 -5.58 3.60
C GLN A 197 -5.13 -6.21 3.92
N VAL A 198 -4.72 -7.17 3.11
CA VAL A 198 -3.50 -7.96 3.29
C VAL A 198 -2.43 -7.49 2.32
N LYS A 199 -1.24 -7.21 2.83
CA LYS A 199 -0.04 -6.88 2.06
C LYS A 199 1.05 -7.87 2.41
N MET A 200 1.86 -8.22 1.42
CA MET A 200 2.99 -9.13 1.61
C MET A 200 4.24 -8.50 1.00
N THR A 201 5.38 -8.75 1.63
CA THR A 201 6.68 -8.35 1.13
C THR A 201 7.70 -9.45 1.42
N GLN A 202 8.73 -9.55 0.59
CA GLN A 202 9.83 -10.49 0.80
C GLN A 202 10.81 -9.91 1.83
N PHE A 203 11.31 -10.76 2.72
CA PHE A 203 12.26 -10.40 3.76
C PHE A 203 13.30 -11.50 3.89
N GLY A 204 14.59 -11.16 3.78
CA GLY A 204 15.67 -12.10 4.09
C GLY A 204 15.73 -13.35 3.21
N GLY A 205 15.63 -13.22 1.88
CA GLY A 205 15.61 -14.35 0.94
C GLY A 205 14.18 -14.66 0.50
N ASP A 206 13.79 -15.94 0.59
CA ASP A 206 12.44 -16.40 0.20
C ASP A 206 11.40 -16.31 1.33
N SER A 207 11.82 -15.90 2.53
CA SER A 207 10.92 -15.61 3.65
C SER A 207 10.06 -14.38 3.36
N ARG A 208 8.88 -14.33 3.97
CA ARG A 208 7.85 -13.33 3.68
C ARG A 208 7.31 -12.71 4.95
N LEU A 209 7.04 -11.42 4.86
CA LEU A 209 6.40 -10.65 5.91
C LEU A 209 5.00 -10.25 5.42
N LEU A 210 3.99 -10.72 6.14
CA LEU A 210 2.58 -10.42 5.88
C LEU A 210 2.11 -9.36 6.88
N PHE A 211 1.45 -8.35 6.34
CA PHE A 211 0.76 -7.30 7.09
C PHE A 211 -0.72 -7.34 6.76
N ALA A 212 -1.59 -7.25 7.76
CA ALA A 212 -3.02 -7.05 7.52
C ALA A 212 -3.61 -6.02 8.47
N TYR A 213 -4.55 -5.22 7.99
CA TYR A 213 -5.24 -4.23 8.81
C TYR A 213 -6.73 -4.24 8.53
N ASP A 214 -7.52 -3.86 9.55
CA ASP A 214 -8.96 -3.78 9.46
C ASP A 214 -9.36 -2.64 8.52
N MET A 215 -10.14 -2.98 7.49
CA MET A 215 -10.71 -2.03 6.55
C MET A 215 -12.25 -2.07 6.54
N THR A 216 -12.86 -2.73 7.53
CA THR A 216 -14.31 -2.93 7.65
C THR A 216 -15.06 -1.61 7.62
N ARG A 217 -14.61 -0.60 8.38
CA ARG A 217 -15.26 0.72 8.38
C ARG A 217 -15.20 1.38 7.01
N MET A 218 -14.05 1.32 6.34
CA MET A 218 -13.87 1.92 5.02
C MET A 218 -14.76 1.21 3.99
N HIS A 219 -14.75 -0.12 4.01
CA HIS A 219 -15.59 -0.95 3.15
C HIS A 219 -17.08 -0.69 3.39
N ASN A 220 -17.53 -0.62 4.64
CA ASN A 220 -18.93 -0.35 4.98
C ASN A 220 -19.36 1.05 4.54
N LEU A 221 -18.48 2.05 4.57
CA LEU A 221 -18.76 3.39 4.05
C LEU A 221 -18.85 3.39 2.52
N GLU A 222 -17.95 2.69 1.83
CA GLU A 222 -18.02 2.49 0.38
C GLU A 222 -19.34 1.80 -0.01
N GLN A 223 -19.71 0.73 0.70
CA GLN A 223 -20.94 -0.03 0.47
C GLN A 223 -22.19 0.80 0.77
N MET A 224 -22.25 1.49 1.91
CA MET A 224 -23.39 2.35 2.26
C MET A 224 -23.58 3.47 1.24
N ARG A 225 -22.48 4.06 0.76
CA ARG A 225 -22.53 5.07 -0.31
C ARG A 225 -23.12 4.49 -1.60
N LYS A 226 -22.73 3.27 -1.97
CA LYS A 226 -23.25 2.56 -3.14
C LYS A 226 -24.75 2.29 -2.99
N ASP A 227 -25.15 1.65 -1.89
CA ASP A 227 -26.54 1.29 -1.61
C ASP A 227 -27.44 2.53 -1.56
N PHE A 228 -26.94 3.65 -1.01
CA PHE A 228 -27.66 4.91 -0.99
C PHE A 228 -27.95 5.44 -2.40
N VAL A 229 -26.96 5.42 -3.28
CA VAL A 229 -27.13 5.92 -4.65
C VAL A 229 -28.07 5.01 -5.45
N ASP A 230 -27.92 3.69 -5.32
CA ASP A 230 -28.77 2.73 -6.00
C ASP A 230 -30.22 2.87 -5.53
N ASN A 231 -30.45 2.90 -4.22
CA ASN A 231 -31.80 3.05 -3.63
C ASN A 231 -32.47 4.38 -4.03
N ILE A 232 -31.78 5.51 -3.90
CA ILE A 232 -32.33 6.82 -4.29
C ILE A 232 -32.74 6.82 -5.76
N SER A 233 -31.95 6.19 -6.61
CA SER A 233 -32.22 6.21 -8.03
C SER A 233 -33.45 5.37 -8.39
N HIS A 234 -33.65 4.23 -7.73
CA HIS A 234 -34.87 3.43 -7.87
C HIS A 234 -36.11 4.17 -7.35
N GLU A 235 -36.00 4.83 -6.20
CA GLU A 235 -37.08 5.62 -5.60
C GLU A 235 -37.42 6.88 -6.40
N LEU A 236 -36.46 7.46 -7.14
CA LEU A 236 -36.71 8.61 -8.03
C LEU A 236 -37.24 8.20 -9.40
N ARG A 237 -36.80 7.07 -9.97
CA ARG A 237 -37.22 6.63 -11.30
C ARG A 237 -38.72 6.34 -11.35
N THR A 238 -39.26 5.63 -10.35
CA THR A 238 -40.67 5.23 -10.32
C THR A 238 -41.64 6.42 -10.40
N PRO A 239 -41.57 7.46 -9.54
CA PRO A 239 -42.46 8.61 -9.62
C PRO A 239 -42.23 9.44 -10.89
N LEU A 240 -40.99 9.53 -11.39
CA LEU A 240 -40.71 10.24 -12.65
C LEU A 240 -41.32 9.56 -13.87
N THR A 241 -41.32 8.23 -13.92
CA THR A 241 -41.98 7.46 -14.99
C THR A 241 -43.49 7.72 -14.97
N VAL A 242 -44.12 7.70 -13.79
CA VAL A 242 -45.55 7.97 -13.63
C VAL A 242 -45.89 9.41 -14.04
N LEU A 243 -45.08 10.39 -13.62
CA LEU A 243 -45.24 11.79 -14.02
C LEU A 243 -45.09 11.97 -15.54
N SER A 244 -44.11 11.31 -16.17
CA SER A 244 -43.94 11.36 -17.63
C SER A 244 -45.18 10.82 -18.35
N GLY A 245 -45.70 9.68 -17.90
CA GLY A 245 -46.90 9.07 -18.48
C GLY A 245 -48.14 9.95 -18.35
N TYR A 246 -48.36 10.61 -17.20
CA TYR A 246 -49.46 11.57 -17.06
C TYR A 246 -49.28 12.79 -17.97
N ILE A 247 -48.09 13.37 -18.02
CA ILE A 247 -47.82 14.54 -18.87
C ILE A 247 -48.00 14.19 -20.35
N GLU A 248 -47.55 13.02 -20.81
CA GLU A 248 -47.79 12.52 -22.17
C GLU A 248 -49.28 12.38 -22.46
N THR A 249 -50.03 11.71 -21.56
CA THR A 249 -51.49 11.55 -21.69
C THR A 249 -52.23 12.88 -21.80
N PHE A 250 -51.80 13.90 -21.03
CA PHE A 250 -52.38 15.23 -21.15
C PHE A 250 -51.95 15.89 -22.46
N THR A 251 -50.68 15.86 -22.84
CA THR A 251 -50.18 16.58 -24.03
C THR A 251 -50.80 16.07 -25.34
N ASP A 252 -51.23 14.81 -25.39
CA ASP A 252 -51.88 14.18 -26.56
C ASP A 252 -53.37 14.53 -26.71
N GLN A 253 -53.98 15.28 -25.78
CA GLN A 253 -55.37 15.72 -25.92
C GLN A 253 -55.53 16.86 -26.93
N GLU A 254 -56.40 16.69 -27.93
CA GLU A 254 -56.59 17.64 -29.04
C GLU A 254 -57.13 19.01 -28.60
N ASP A 255 -57.84 19.10 -27.47
CA ASP A 255 -58.61 20.29 -27.03
C ASP A 255 -57.99 21.06 -25.84
N ILE A 256 -56.67 20.99 -25.68
CA ILE A 256 -55.98 21.67 -24.58
C ILE A 256 -55.77 23.16 -24.83
N ASN A 257 -56.09 23.96 -23.79
CA ASN A 257 -55.76 25.38 -23.78
C ASN A 257 -54.26 25.61 -24.06
N PRO A 258 -53.87 26.51 -24.98
CA PRO A 258 -52.47 26.78 -25.32
C PRO A 258 -51.55 27.09 -24.12
N ARG A 259 -52.11 27.67 -23.05
CA ARG A 259 -51.37 27.94 -21.81
C ARG A 259 -50.99 26.65 -21.07
N TRP A 260 -51.90 25.68 -21.01
CA TRP A 260 -51.66 24.38 -20.39
C TRP A 260 -50.73 23.52 -21.25
N LYS A 261 -50.84 23.59 -22.58
CA LYS A 261 -49.91 22.92 -23.50
C LYS A 261 -48.45 23.30 -23.23
N ARG A 262 -48.15 24.60 -23.17
CA ARG A 262 -46.80 25.09 -22.83
C ARG A 262 -46.34 24.64 -21.43
N ALA A 263 -47.25 24.62 -20.45
CA ALA A 263 -46.93 24.15 -19.11
C ALA A 263 -46.60 22.65 -19.10
N PHE A 264 -47.34 21.83 -19.83
CA PHE A 264 -47.08 20.39 -19.98
C PHE A 264 -45.79 20.11 -20.73
N GLU A 265 -45.51 20.81 -21.83
CA GLU A 265 -44.22 20.73 -22.54
C GLU A 265 -43.04 21.07 -21.62
N GLN A 266 -43.18 22.12 -20.81
CA GLN A 266 -42.16 22.51 -19.84
C GLN A 266 -41.98 21.47 -18.72
N MET A 267 -43.08 20.91 -18.20
CA MET A 267 -43.04 19.82 -17.23
C MET A 267 -42.40 18.57 -17.82
N GLN A 268 -42.74 18.19 -19.05
CA GLN A 268 -42.16 17.04 -19.76
C GLN A 268 -40.65 17.21 -19.92
N SER A 269 -40.21 18.42 -20.32
CA SER A 269 -38.79 18.77 -20.41
C SER A 269 -38.07 18.61 -19.06
N GLN A 270 -38.66 19.08 -17.95
CA GLN A 270 -38.07 18.90 -16.63
C GLN A 270 -38.06 17.43 -16.17
N THR A 271 -39.12 16.66 -16.42
CA THR A 271 -39.17 15.23 -16.09
C THR A 271 -38.11 14.44 -16.86
N ARG A 272 -37.95 14.69 -18.17
CA ARG A 272 -36.88 14.09 -18.99
C ARG A 272 -35.50 14.45 -18.45
N ARG A 273 -35.30 15.71 -18.04
CA ARG A 273 -34.04 16.16 -17.42
C ARG A 273 -33.75 15.45 -16.10
N MET A 274 -34.76 15.27 -15.24
CA MET A 274 -34.60 14.53 -13.98
C MET A 274 -34.29 13.05 -14.23
N ASN A 275 -34.93 12.42 -15.20
CA ASN A 275 -34.61 11.05 -15.61
C ASN A 275 -33.16 10.91 -16.08
N ALA A 276 -32.69 11.85 -16.91
CA ALA A 276 -31.29 11.90 -17.34
C ALA A 276 -30.33 12.06 -16.15
N LEU A 277 -30.63 12.98 -15.21
CA LEU A 277 -29.83 13.17 -14.00
C LEU A 277 -29.71 11.90 -13.14
N VAL A 278 -30.81 11.19 -12.95
CA VAL A 278 -30.83 9.95 -12.16
C VAL A 278 -30.03 8.85 -12.85
N ASN A 279 -30.18 8.71 -14.16
CA ASN A 279 -29.43 7.71 -14.93
C ASN A 279 -27.92 8.04 -14.97
N ASP A 280 -27.56 9.32 -15.14
CA ASP A 280 -26.18 9.80 -15.07
C ASP A 280 -25.54 9.48 -13.71
N LEU A 281 -26.27 9.72 -12.62
CA LEU A 281 -25.82 9.43 -11.26
C LEU A 281 -25.58 7.93 -11.04
N LEU A 282 -26.50 7.09 -11.50
CA LEU A 282 -26.38 5.63 -11.43
C LEU A 282 -25.20 5.12 -12.23
N LEU A 283 -25.05 5.59 -13.46
CA LEU A 283 -23.95 5.21 -14.34
C LEU A 283 -22.63 5.58 -13.68
N LEU A 284 -22.49 6.82 -13.22
CA LEU A 284 -21.30 7.28 -12.52
C LEU A 284 -21.00 6.45 -11.25
N SER A 285 -22.03 6.12 -10.46
CA SER A 285 -21.88 5.26 -9.28
C SER A 285 -21.38 3.86 -9.63
N ARG A 286 -21.89 3.27 -10.71
CA ARG A 286 -21.41 1.95 -11.19
C ARG A 286 -19.97 2.03 -11.67
N LEU A 287 -19.64 3.02 -12.50
CA LEU A 287 -18.29 3.22 -13.04
C LEU A 287 -17.23 3.48 -11.95
N GLU A 288 -17.62 4.13 -10.85
CA GLU A 288 -16.71 4.36 -9.70
C GLU A 288 -16.45 3.12 -8.86
N ASN A 289 -17.40 2.20 -8.81
CA ASN A 289 -17.35 1.04 -7.92
C ASN A 289 -16.81 -0.22 -8.63
N GLU A 290 -17.00 -0.34 -9.94
CA GLU A 290 -16.48 -1.45 -10.74
C GLU A 290 -15.08 -1.12 -11.27
N LYS A 291 -14.06 -1.81 -10.76
CA LYS A 291 -12.67 -1.67 -11.23
C LYS A 291 -12.38 -2.44 -12.52
N THR A 292 -13.31 -3.26 -12.99
CA THR A 292 -13.14 -4.13 -14.15
C THR A 292 -14.25 -3.85 -15.14
N ILE A 293 -13.92 -3.69 -16.43
CA ILE A 293 -14.91 -3.57 -17.50
C ILE A 293 -15.78 -4.84 -17.48
N ALA A 294 -17.08 -4.67 -17.30
CA ALA A 294 -18.01 -5.80 -17.15
C ALA A 294 -18.05 -6.72 -18.39
N LYS A 295 -17.73 -6.18 -19.58
CA LYS A 295 -17.65 -6.90 -20.86
C LYS A 295 -16.60 -6.27 -21.78
N ASN A 296 -15.47 -6.95 -21.99
CA ASN A 296 -14.57 -6.63 -23.10
C ASN A 296 -15.09 -7.35 -24.35
N GLN A 297 -15.64 -6.61 -25.29
CA GLN A 297 -16.01 -7.12 -26.62
C GLN A 297 -15.33 -6.26 -27.70
N ILE A 298 -15.24 -6.82 -28.91
CA ILE A 298 -14.80 -6.07 -30.08
C ILE A 298 -15.97 -5.15 -30.50
N ILE A 299 -15.67 -3.88 -30.67
CA ILE A 299 -16.61 -2.83 -31.06
C ILE A 299 -16.22 -2.38 -32.45
N GLU A 300 -17.10 -2.66 -33.41
CA GLU A 300 -16.98 -2.16 -34.78
C GLU A 300 -17.16 -0.64 -34.76
N MET A 301 -16.04 0.08 -34.79
CA MET A 301 -16.02 1.54 -34.64
C MET A 301 -16.77 2.25 -35.76
N PRO A 302 -16.67 1.86 -37.04
CA PRO A 302 -17.48 2.46 -38.10
C PRO A 302 -18.99 2.39 -37.82
N SER A 303 -19.49 1.25 -37.35
CA SER A 303 -20.92 1.06 -37.01
C SER A 303 -21.34 1.95 -35.85
N LEU A 304 -20.55 1.99 -34.77
CA LEU A 304 -20.82 2.85 -33.61
C LEU A 304 -20.79 4.34 -33.99
N MET A 305 -19.81 4.75 -34.79
CA MET A 305 -19.66 6.15 -35.21
C MET A 305 -20.82 6.62 -36.10
N ASN A 306 -21.30 5.78 -37.02
CA ASN A 306 -22.48 6.07 -37.83
C ASN A 306 -23.74 6.20 -36.95
N GLN A 307 -23.94 5.27 -36.00
CA GLN A 307 -25.06 5.35 -35.07
C GLN A 307 -25.02 6.67 -34.26
N LEU A 308 -23.86 7.02 -33.70
CA LEU A 308 -23.70 8.27 -32.94
C LEU A 308 -23.92 9.52 -33.82
N PHE A 309 -23.53 9.45 -35.09
CA PHE A 309 -23.74 10.53 -36.05
C PHE A 309 -25.22 10.72 -36.39
N ASP A 310 -25.96 9.64 -36.59
CA ASP A 310 -27.42 9.67 -36.83
C ASP A 310 -28.17 10.22 -35.60
N ASP A 311 -27.81 9.76 -34.39
CA ASP A 311 -28.35 10.27 -33.13
C ASP A 311 -28.05 11.77 -32.96
N ALA A 312 -26.83 12.20 -33.31
CA ALA A 312 -26.44 13.60 -33.28
C ALA A 312 -27.22 14.44 -34.28
N HIS A 313 -27.48 13.92 -35.48
CA HIS A 313 -28.31 14.58 -36.49
C HIS A 313 -29.73 14.78 -35.99
N ALA A 314 -30.34 13.77 -35.39
CA ALA A 314 -31.67 13.86 -34.81
C ALA A 314 -31.73 14.91 -33.69
N TYR A 315 -30.70 14.99 -32.85
CA TYR A 315 -30.62 15.99 -31.77
C TYR A 315 -30.33 17.41 -32.26
N ASN A 316 -29.61 17.55 -33.38
CA ASN A 316 -29.20 18.83 -33.94
C ASN A 316 -30.33 19.57 -34.72
N VAL A 317 -31.48 18.93 -34.98
CA VAL A 317 -32.60 19.53 -35.73
C VAL A 317 -33.03 20.88 -35.13
N ASP A 318 -33.09 20.98 -33.80
CA ASP A 318 -33.50 22.20 -33.10
C ASP A 318 -32.40 23.28 -33.07
N TYR A 319 -31.15 22.90 -33.28
CA TYR A 319 -29.98 23.77 -33.16
C TYR A 319 -29.50 24.31 -34.53
N GLY A 320 -29.55 23.48 -35.57
CA GLY A 320 -29.22 23.84 -36.94
C GLY A 320 -27.71 24.05 -37.20
N HIS A 321 -26.86 23.18 -36.64
CA HIS A 321 -25.43 23.15 -36.95
C HIS A 321 -25.11 22.29 -38.18
N THR A 322 -23.93 22.46 -38.75
CA THR A 322 -23.37 21.53 -39.74
C THR A 322 -22.59 20.44 -39.03
N LEU A 323 -22.99 19.18 -39.22
CA LEU A 323 -22.29 18.02 -38.65
C LEU A 323 -21.46 17.34 -39.73
N ASN A 324 -20.20 17.02 -39.42
CA ASN A 324 -19.30 16.26 -40.29
C ASN A 324 -18.85 14.99 -39.56
N LEU A 325 -18.77 13.88 -40.29
CA LEU A 325 -18.22 12.62 -39.81
C LEU A 325 -16.94 12.30 -40.60
N ASN A 326 -15.85 12.05 -39.89
CA ASN A 326 -14.57 11.65 -40.47
C ASN A 326 -14.08 10.33 -39.83
N ILE A 327 -14.05 9.25 -40.59
CA ILE A 327 -13.54 7.96 -40.12
C ILE A 327 -12.33 7.63 -40.99
N ASP A 328 -11.15 7.75 -40.40
CA ASP A 328 -9.85 7.55 -41.05
C ASP A 328 -8.99 6.59 -40.23
N SER A 329 -9.63 5.54 -39.70
CA SER A 329 -8.97 4.49 -38.93
C SER A 329 -9.39 3.12 -39.42
N HIS A 330 -8.44 2.18 -39.36
CA HIS A 330 -8.67 0.78 -39.70
C HIS A 330 -8.79 -0.13 -38.46
N TYR A 331 -8.78 0.47 -37.26
CA TYR A 331 -8.84 -0.25 -36.00
C TYR A 331 -10.22 -0.12 -35.34
N ASP A 332 -10.67 -1.24 -34.78
CA ASP A 332 -11.79 -1.36 -33.86
C ASP A 332 -11.32 -1.25 -32.40
N LEU A 333 -12.26 -1.17 -31.47
CA LEU A 333 -11.96 -1.05 -30.03
C LEU A 333 -12.35 -2.28 -29.24
N ILE A 334 -11.56 -2.61 -28.22
CA ILE A 334 -11.87 -3.63 -27.22
C ILE A 334 -12.38 -2.95 -25.94
N GLY A 335 -13.67 -3.10 -25.65
CA GLY A 335 -14.28 -2.47 -24.48
C GLY A 335 -15.77 -2.75 -24.34
N SER A 336 -16.48 -1.90 -23.59
CA SER A 336 -17.94 -1.90 -23.52
C SER A 336 -18.52 -0.89 -24.51
N ASP A 337 -19.31 -1.40 -25.46
CA ASP A 337 -20.06 -0.61 -26.44
C ASP A 337 -20.98 0.42 -25.76
N VAL A 338 -21.75 0.00 -24.75
CA VAL A 338 -22.71 0.86 -24.02
C VAL A 338 -22.01 2.00 -23.31
N GLU A 339 -20.89 1.73 -22.63
CA GLU A 339 -20.14 2.74 -21.87
C GLU A 339 -19.46 3.75 -22.80
N LEU A 340 -18.80 3.27 -23.86
CA LEU A 340 -18.12 4.12 -24.84
C LEU A 340 -19.12 4.94 -25.65
N ALA A 341 -20.23 4.36 -26.09
CA ALA A 341 -21.32 5.10 -26.74
C ALA A 341 -21.84 6.24 -25.84
N SER A 342 -22.00 5.98 -24.54
CA SER A 342 -22.41 7.00 -23.57
C SER A 342 -21.38 8.12 -23.42
N ALA A 343 -20.09 7.78 -23.35
CA ALA A 343 -19.02 8.78 -23.26
C ALA A 343 -18.95 9.64 -24.53
N PHE A 344 -18.97 9.03 -25.71
CA PHE A 344 -18.93 9.74 -26.99
C PHE A 344 -20.17 10.61 -27.20
N SER A 345 -21.37 10.09 -26.90
CA SER A 345 -22.61 10.87 -26.96
C SER A 345 -22.58 12.07 -26.01
N ASN A 346 -21.99 11.95 -24.81
CA ASN A 346 -21.80 13.07 -23.89
C ASN A 346 -20.90 14.18 -24.48
N LEU A 347 -19.83 13.81 -25.19
CA LEU A 347 -18.96 14.78 -25.87
C LEU A 347 -19.68 15.46 -27.04
N ILE A 348 -20.35 14.69 -27.89
CA ILE A 348 -21.10 15.20 -29.05
C ILE A 348 -22.24 16.13 -28.62
N THR A 349 -23.04 15.72 -27.64
CA THR A 349 -24.15 16.55 -27.15
C THR A 349 -23.67 17.83 -26.44
N ASN A 350 -22.47 17.81 -25.83
CA ASN A 350 -21.85 19.03 -25.33
C ASN A 350 -21.45 19.97 -26.47
N ALA A 351 -20.83 19.46 -27.53
CA ALA A 351 -20.51 20.26 -28.72
C ALA A 351 -21.75 20.92 -29.33
N ILE A 352 -22.86 20.19 -29.48
CA ILE A 352 -24.14 20.73 -29.98
C ILE A 352 -24.68 21.83 -29.05
N LYS A 353 -24.66 21.62 -27.73
CA LYS A 353 -25.21 22.59 -26.77
C LYS A 353 -24.43 23.90 -26.68
N TYR A 354 -23.12 23.86 -26.85
CA TYR A 354 -22.23 25.01 -26.63
C TYR A 354 -21.78 25.69 -27.94
N THR A 355 -22.16 25.14 -29.09
CA THR A 355 -21.97 25.78 -30.39
C THR A 355 -23.12 26.75 -30.69
N PRO A 356 -22.86 28.02 -31.06
CA PRO A 356 -23.89 28.93 -31.54
C PRO A 356 -24.51 28.45 -32.86
N LYS A 357 -25.77 28.83 -33.12
CA LYS A 357 -26.52 28.44 -34.32
C LYS A 357 -25.72 28.71 -35.60
N GLY A 358 -25.67 27.73 -36.51
CA GLY A 358 -24.90 27.81 -37.76
C GLY A 358 -23.41 27.49 -37.63
N GLY A 359 -22.91 27.14 -36.44
CA GLY A 359 -21.57 26.59 -36.29
C GLY A 359 -21.42 25.17 -36.87
N THR A 360 -20.17 24.72 -36.92
CA THR A 360 -19.75 23.40 -37.40
C THR A 360 -19.27 22.54 -36.25
N ILE A 361 -19.62 21.24 -36.30
CA ILE A 361 -19.15 20.21 -35.38
C ILE A 361 -18.61 19.04 -36.23
N THR A 362 -17.38 18.64 -35.98
CA THR A 362 -16.72 17.52 -36.65
C THR A 362 -16.49 16.39 -35.67
N ILE A 363 -16.97 15.20 -36.00
CA ILE A 363 -16.84 13.98 -35.21
C ILE A 363 -15.87 13.05 -35.93
N GLY A 364 -14.83 12.60 -35.25
CA GLY A 364 -13.71 11.89 -35.87
C GLY A 364 -13.33 10.59 -35.16
N TRP A 365 -12.98 9.56 -35.93
CA TRP A 365 -12.26 8.37 -35.47
C TRP A 365 -10.99 8.19 -36.30
N HIS A 366 -9.82 8.23 -35.65
CA HIS A 366 -8.49 8.25 -36.26
C HIS A 366 -7.55 7.30 -35.54
N ASP A 367 -6.46 6.89 -36.19
CA ASP A 367 -5.34 6.20 -35.53
C ASP A 367 -3.98 6.66 -36.08
N ASP A 368 -2.92 6.39 -35.33
CA ASP A 368 -1.52 6.58 -35.77
C ASP A 368 -0.73 5.26 -35.85
N GLY A 369 -1.43 4.11 -35.84
CA GLY A 369 -0.87 2.77 -35.75
C GLY A 369 -0.36 2.35 -34.35
N ASN A 370 -0.32 3.26 -33.38
CA ASN A 370 0.05 2.97 -31.99
C ASN A 370 -1.06 3.32 -30.99
N GLN A 371 -1.94 4.26 -31.33
CA GLN A 371 -3.06 4.72 -30.53
C GLN A 371 -4.25 5.02 -31.43
N GLY A 372 -5.46 4.86 -30.88
CA GLY A 372 -6.71 5.24 -31.53
C GLY A 372 -7.28 6.49 -30.87
N TYR A 373 -7.89 7.37 -31.65
CA TYR A 373 -8.33 8.67 -31.20
C TYR A 373 -9.77 8.95 -31.64
N PHE A 374 -10.67 9.14 -30.67
CA PHE A 374 -12.00 9.70 -30.93
C PHE A 374 -11.95 11.21 -30.69
N THR A 375 -12.45 12.00 -31.64
CA THR A 375 -12.40 13.47 -31.57
C THR A 375 -13.77 14.08 -31.79
N VAL A 376 -14.05 15.14 -31.02
CA VAL A 376 -15.18 16.04 -31.26
C VAL A 376 -14.64 17.45 -31.27
N GLU A 377 -14.66 18.07 -32.45
CA GLU A 377 -14.27 19.47 -32.66
C GLU A 377 -15.52 20.31 -32.87
N ASP A 378 -15.63 21.42 -32.14
CA ASP A 378 -16.72 22.36 -32.22
C ASP A 378 -16.20 23.78 -32.47
N THR A 379 -17.00 24.61 -33.16
CA THR A 379 -16.72 26.04 -33.40
C THR A 379 -17.46 26.94 -32.40
N GLY A 380 -17.68 26.43 -31.19
CA GLY A 380 -18.49 27.05 -30.18
C GLY A 380 -17.83 28.17 -29.38
N ILE A 381 -18.41 28.45 -28.21
CA ILE A 381 -17.97 29.54 -27.34
C ILE A 381 -16.56 29.34 -26.76
N GLY A 382 -16.00 28.13 -26.87
CA GLY A 382 -14.72 27.77 -26.27
C GLY A 382 -14.72 27.83 -24.73
N ILE A 383 -13.57 27.56 -24.13
CA ILE A 383 -13.40 27.43 -22.68
C ILE A 383 -12.14 28.20 -22.26
N ASP A 384 -12.25 29.02 -21.21
CA ASP A 384 -11.09 29.67 -20.59
C ASP A 384 -10.13 28.61 -20.03
N PRO A 385 -8.81 28.68 -20.31
CA PRO A 385 -7.81 27.77 -19.77
C PRO A 385 -7.90 27.55 -18.25
N LYS A 386 -8.36 28.53 -17.47
CA LYS A 386 -8.52 28.40 -16.01
C LYS A 386 -9.55 27.34 -15.60
N HIS A 387 -10.48 27.01 -16.50
CA HIS A 387 -11.55 26.03 -16.26
C HIS A 387 -11.19 24.62 -16.70
N LEU A 388 -10.25 24.45 -17.65
CA LEU A 388 -9.87 23.15 -18.22
C LEU A 388 -9.55 22.08 -17.18
N PRO A 389 -8.75 22.34 -16.11
CA PRO A 389 -8.42 21.31 -15.12
C PRO A 389 -9.62 20.79 -14.34
N ARG A 390 -10.71 21.57 -14.29
CA ARG A 390 -11.89 21.33 -13.46
C ARG A 390 -13.07 20.80 -14.25
N LEU A 391 -13.00 20.74 -15.57
CA LEU A 391 -14.12 20.35 -16.45
C LEU A 391 -14.67 18.94 -16.16
N THR A 392 -13.83 18.06 -15.64
CA THR A 392 -14.20 16.68 -15.29
C THR A 392 -14.63 16.52 -13.82
N GLU A 393 -14.68 17.61 -13.04
CA GLU A 393 -15.26 17.61 -11.69
C GLU A 393 -16.79 17.44 -11.76
N ARG A 394 -17.35 16.73 -10.77
CA ARG A 394 -18.81 16.50 -10.71
C ARG A 394 -19.55 17.81 -10.48
N PHE A 395 -20.65 18.00 -11.20
CA PHE A 395 -21.51 19.18 -11.13
C PHE A 395 -20.82 20.50 -11.49
N TYR A 396 -19.57 20.46 -11.96
CA TYR A 396 -18.84 21.65 -12.33
C TYR A 396 -19.33 22.22 -13.66
N ARG A 397 -19.48 23.55 -13.71
CA ARG A 397 -19.96 24.28 -14.88
C ARG A 397 -19.29 25.64 -14.90
N VAL A 398 -18.82 26.06 -16.08
CA VAL A 398 -18.13 27.35 -16.29
C VAL A 398 -19.04 28.55 -15.94
N ASP A 399 -20.33 28.49 -16.33
CA ASP A 399 -21.28 29.58 -16.07
C ASP A 399 -22.67 29.06 -15.65
N SER A 400 -22.99 29.13 -14.36
CA SER A 400 -24.25 28.58 -13.82
C SER A 400 -25.52 29.29 -14.34
N ALA A 401 -25.44 30.59 -14.72
CA ALA A 401 -26.58 31.38 -15.20
C ALA A 401 -27.04 31.03 -16.63
N ARG A 402 -26.10 30.94 -17.60
CA ARG A 402 -26.37 30.56 -19.01
C ARG A 402 -26.81 29.10 -19.12
N SER A 403 -26.36 28.29 -18.18
CA SER A 403 -26.53 26.84 -18.16
C SER A 403 -27.90 26.34 -17.69
N ARG A 404 -28.71 27.21 -17.05
CA ARG A 404 -30.13 26.91 -16.76
C ARG A 404 -30.97 26.85 -18.03
N GLN A 405 -30.57 27.54 -19.10
CA GLN A 405 -31.26 27.50 -20.40
C GLN A 405 -30.90 26.26 -21.22
N THR A 406 -29.65 25.75 -21.14
CA THR A 406 -29.19 24.57 -21.89
C THR A 406 -29.37 23.23 -21.18
N GLY A 407 -29.91 23.21 -19.95
CA GLY A 407 -30.40 22.00 -19.29
C GLY A 407 -29.35 20.98 -18.81
N GLY A 408 -28.05 21.22 -19.00
CA GLY A 408 -26.98 20.28 -18.63
C GLY A 408 -26.99 19.85 -17.15
N THR A 409 -26.60 18.59 -16.91
CA THR A 409 -26.51 17.96 -15.59
C THR A 409 -25.22 18.31 -14.84
N GLY A 410 -24.15 18.61 -15.57
CA GLY A 410 -22.80 18.78 -15.01
C GLY A 410 -22.15 17.46 -14.62
N LEU A 411 -22.75 16.31 -14.97
CA LEU A 411 -22.20 14.98 -14.74
C LEU A 411 -21.57 14.36 -15.99
N GLY A 412 -21.93 14.81 -17.19
CA GLY A 412 -21.48 14.22 -18.46
C GLY A 412 -19.97 14.07 -18.60
N LEU A 413 -19.18 15.13 -18.37
CA LEU A 413 -17.71 15.03 -18.45
C LEU A 413 -17.08 14.21 -17.32
N ALA A 414 -17.75 14.11 -16.17
CA ALA A 414 -17.32 13.20 -15.10
C ALA A 414 -17.55 11.73 -15.52
N ILE A 415 -18.69 11.43 -16.16
CA ILE A 415 -18.97 10.10 -16.73
C ILE A 415 -17.92 9.76 -17.79
N VAL A 416 -17.63 10.67 -18.73
CA VAL A 416 -16.57 10.49 -19.74
C VAL A 416 -15.26 10.11 -19.04
N LYS A 417 -14.79 10.91 -18.07
CA LYS A 417 -13.54 10.60 -17.35
C LYS A 417 -13.53 9.19 -16.75
N HIS A 418 -14.61 8.77 -16.11
CA HIS A 418 -14.68 7.45 -15.47
C HIS A 418 -14.73 6.30 -16.49
N VAL A 419 -15.49 6.44 -17.59
CA VAL A 419 -15.49 5.46 -18.69
C VAL A 419 -14.08 5.31 -19.27
N LEU A 420 -13.39 6.43 -19.54
CA LEU A 420 -12.05 6.39 -20.11
C LEU A 420 -11.05 5.73 -19.16
N MET A 421 -11.11 6.03 -17.87
CA MET A 421 -10.25 5.39 -16.87
C MET A 421 -10.41 3.85 -16.86
N GLN A 422 -11.64 3.34 -16.96
CA GLN A 422 -11.87 1.88 -17.05
C GLN A 422 -11.30 1.27 -18.33
N HIS A 423 -11.27 2.03 -19.43
CA HIS A 423 -10.72 1.63 -20.72
C HIS A 423 -9.21 1.88 -20.86
N ASN A 424 -8.52 2.30 -19.80
CA ASN A 424 -7.12 2.76 -19.84
C ASN A 424 -6.88 3.88 -20.86
N ALA A 425 -7.91 4.67 -21.13
CA ALA A 425 -7.90 5.82 -22.04
C ALA A 425 -7.84 7.12 -21.24
N HIS A 426 -7.46 8.22 -21.91
CA HIS A 426 -7.47 9.56 -21.31
C HIS A 426 -8.11 10.60 -22.23
N LEU A 427 -8.55 11.71 -21.64
CA LEU A 427 -9.16 12.85 -22.34
C LEU A 427 -8.16 14.00 -22.42
N GLU A 428 -7.91 14.46 -23.64
CA GLU A 428 -7.19 15.69 -23.96
C GLU A 428 -8.20 16.73 -24.42
N VAL A 429 -8.07 17.96 -23.91
CA VAL A 429 -8.97 19.06 -24.25
C VAL A 429 -8.15 20.26 -24.68
N GLU A 430 -8.33 20.67 -25.92
CA GLU A 430 -7.75 21.90 -26.46
C GLU A 430 -8.90 22.88 -26.70
N SER A 431 -8.88 24.05 -26.04
CA SER A 431 -9.96 25.02 -26.20
C SER A 431 -9.46 26.44 -25.96
N LYS A 432 -10.07 27.38 -26.67
CA LYS A 432 -9.81 28.81 -26.50
C LYS A 432 -11.11 29.58 -26.66
N GLU A 433 -11.33 30.55 -25.78
CA GLU A 433 -12.57 31.34 -25.81
C GLU A 433 -12.85 31.92 -27.20
N ASN A 434 -14.09 31.74 -27.66
CA ASN A 434 -14.64 32.14 -28.95
C ASN A 434 -13.95 31.54 -30.18
N GLN A 435 -13.17 30.46 -30.02
CA GLN A 435 -12.52 29.74 -31.13
C GLN A 435 -12.98 28.28 -31.21
N GLY A 436 -13.83 27.83 -30.29
CA GLY A 436 -14.27 26.45 -30.21
C GLY A 436 -13.44 25.59 -29.27
N SER A 437 -13.71 24.28 -29.31
CA SER A 437 -13.02 23.28 -28.49
C SER A 437 -12.81 21.99 -29.27
N ILE A 438 -11.73 21.28 -28.94
CA ILE A 438 -11.42 19.95 -29.42
C ILE A 438 -11.33 19.05 -28.20
N PHE A 439 -12.23 18.07 -28.11
CA PHE A 439 -12.17 16.99 -27.14
C PHE A 439 -11.61 15.75 -27.83
N LYS A 440 -10.44 15.31 -27.41
CA LYS A 440 -9.75 14.13 -27.95
C LYS A 440 -9.67 13.05 -26.90
N VAL A 441 -10.25 11.90 -27.17
CA VAL A 441 -10.14 10.70 -26.36
C VAL A 441 -9.06 9.82 -26.96
N VAL A 442 -8.07 9.45 -26.15
CA VAL A 442 -6.91 8.67 -26.58
C VAL A 442 -6.97 7.25 -26.01
N PHE A 443 -6.97 6.25 -26.90
CA PHE A 443 -6.94 4.83 -26.56
C PHE A 443 -5.56 4.24 -26.81
N PRO A 444 -5.04 3.41 -25.89
CA PRO A 444 -3.72 2.80 -26.05
C PRO A 444 -3.79 1.58 -26.99
N LYS A 445 -2.62 1.15 -27.50
CA LYS A 445 -2.51 0.06 -28.49
C LYS A 445 -3.20 -1.23 -28.07
N GLU A 446 -3.13 -1.57 -26.78
CA GLU A 446 -3.69 -2.81 -26.23
C GLU A 446 -5.22 -2.87 -26.34
N ARG A 447 -5.86 -1.73 -26.60
CA ARG A 447 -7.31 -1.61 -26.82
C ARG A 447 -7.71 -1.59 -28.28
N LEU A 448 -6.75 -1.49 -29.20
CA LEU A 448 -7.02 -1.51 -30.62
C LEU A 448 -7.12 -2.96 -31.10
N TYR A 449 -8.14 -3.23 -31.90
CA TYR A 449 -8.35 -4.50 -32.58
C TYR A 449 -8.25 -4.28 -34.09
N TYR A 450 -7.54 -5.16 -34.78
CA TYR A 450 -7.46 -5.16 -36.24
C TYR A 450 -7.82 -6.57 -36.70
N GLU A 451 -8.86 -6.69 -37.52
CA GLU A 451 -9.22 -7.96 -38.13
C GLU A 451 -8.23 -8.24 -39.27
N THR A 452 -7.33 -9.22 -39.06
CA THR A 452 -6.35 -9.68 -40.06
C THR A 452 -6.96 -10.42 -41.23
#